data_AF-A0A7S0UB49-F1
#
_entry.id   AF-A0A7S0UB49-F1
#
_cell.length_a   1.000
_cell.length_b   1.000
_cell.length_c   1.000
_cell.angle_alpha   90.00
_cell.angle_beta   90.00
_cell.angle_gamma   90.00
#
_symmetry.space_group_name_H-M   'P 1'
#
loop_
_entity.id
_entity.type
_entity.pdbx_description
1 polymer ?
#
loop_
_entity_poly.entity_id
_entity_poly.type
_entity_poly.pdbx_seq_one_letter_code
_entity_poly.pdbx_strand_id
1 'polypeptide(L)'
;ATEVSFTFTLKNTARVDGGANFPAVSYNSEELTAPPILIVGASGGVGKTNAAPQFTRKGLSQTTDVKGVPNTISLELSLNVAASDGSVVSVSGLTGSLTPTGSLTLGGADASLFGATAGTGAWDQSAGVLRLTVRSGQSVAPGRVVKVSFTVENPMTVPSPPVTALVAATVNPPPLTAGRGSFTSLGSLSAVSSLGSSIVTAPVAADQATTAASGVALASLFNGVTSPEFVKRTVWESTKVNYAINTIAITLQCNSGLPVGAKITIKGLNTDVVTDMNLPLEGSTDVFGGVGVYTGSPTLALTFTLIKEVAPMVELSVRLMLQNKGCSGACAGTTPTVEGTGAPNLVLAPMSMVGAVFGAGAQLSWVTKTVAQTNTVSDAVNKVTFSVQPNARLYGGTRIVVRGLTEMQTDSCLICSNNGGLVAGLGCSEVCENCQIVKVGVDPVTQRDITKRPCLPVFNGTDQPHHLVRWEDPSPSPFSAGVLDIFIEAGQVVTEREPTDFTIVVRNPSSETPASECTTEVPLLPEAGLTEAVDCLLVSIESAALCNDGADTVTSNEGCNGGMYKGIAEGVPAPAIPRRITEATPAVDWYNQPLPDTCSTCLRHADVWALNFAFGD
;
A
#
# COMPACT_ATOMS: atom_id res chain seq x y z
N ALA A 1 -38.07 25.59 -72.22
CA ALA A 1 -38.24 24.15 -71.94
C ALA A 1 -38.37 23.99 -70.44
N THR A 2 -39.48 23.46 -69.95
CA THR A 2 -39.68 23.10 -68.55
C THR A 2 -39.10 21.71 -68.32
N GLU A 3 -38.15 21.59 -67.41
CA GLU A 3 -37.54 20.31 -67.05
C GLU A 3 -38.46 19.58 -66.07
N VAL A 4 -38.79 18.32 -66.37
CA VAL A 4 -39.58 17.45 -65.48
C VAL A 4 -38.63 16.41 -64.88
N SER A 5 -38.43 16.48 -63.56
CA SER A 5 -37.59 15.53 -62.83
C SER A 5 -38.45 14.55 -62.03
N PHE A 6 -38.07 13.28 -62.01
CA PHE A 6 -38.67 12.26 -61.15
C PHE A 6 -37.59 11.41 -60.50
N THR A 7 -37.87 10.93 -59.28
CA THR A 7 -36.95 10.11 -58.49
C THR A 7 -37.69 8.90 -57.96
N PHE A 8 -37.06 7.73 -58.03
CA PHE A 8 -37.54 6.49 -57.45
C PHE A 8 -36.39 5.77 -56.74
N THR A 9 -36.72 4.96 -55.73
CA THR A 9 -35.72 4.20 -54.96
C THR A 9 -35.75 2.74 -55.40
N LEU A 10 -34.58 2.17 -55.68
CA LEU A 10 -34.40 0.76 -56.03
C LEU A 10 -33.51 0.05 -55.00
N LYS A 11 -33.71 -1.25 -54.83
CA LYS A 11 -32.79 -2.14 -54.11
C LYS A 11 -31.82 -2.76 -55.12
N ASN A 12 -30.52 -2.73 -54.83
CA ASN A 12 -29.52 -3.40 -55.66
C ASN A 12 -29.68 -4.93 -55.57
N THR A 13 -29.21 -5.65 -56.60
CA THR A 13 -29.25 -7.12 -56.61
C THR A 13 -28.41 -7.71 -55.45
N ALA A 14 -28.84 -8.82 -54.86
CA ALA A 14 -28.05 -9.52 -53.83
C ALA A 14 -26.74 -10.13 -54.39
N ARG A 15 -26.62 -10.28 -55.71
CA ARG A 15 -25.46 -10.88 -56.38
C ARG A 15 -24.37 -9.84 -56.63
N VAL A 16 -23.20 -10.02 -55.99
CA VAL A 16 -21.99 -9.27 -56.30
C VAL A 16 -21.62 -9.52 -57.76
N ASP A 17 -21.32 -8.44 -58.50
CA ASP A 17 -21.08 -8.46 -59.95
C ASP A 17 -22.25 -8.96 -60.81
N GLY A 18 -23.48 -8.91 -60.29
CA GLY A 18 -24.67 -8.96 -61.14
C GLY A 18 -24.63 -7.83 -62.17
N GLY A 19 -25.05 -8.13 -63.41
CA GLY A 19 -25.13 -7.13 -64.48
C GLY A 19 -25.94 -5.90 -64.06
N ALA A 20 -25.58 -4.72 -64.56
CA ALA A 20 -26.31 -3.49 -64.26
C ALA A 20 -27.67 -3.48 -64.97
N ASN A 21 -28.68 -2.89 -64.33
CA ASN A 21 -29.99 -2.67 -64.93
C ASN A 21 -30.01 -1.31 -65.64
N PHE A 22 -30.63 -1.23 -66.81
CA PHE A 22 -30.75 0.01 -67.57
C PHE A 22 -32.23 0.42 -67.64
N PRO A 23 -32.71 1.29 -66.72
CA PRO A 23 -34.09 1.72 -66.71
C PRO A 23 -34.40 2.54 -67.97
N ALA A 24 -35.63 2.38 -68.44
CA ALA A 24 -36.17 3.03 -69.63
C ALA A 24 -37.35 3.92 -69.23
N VAL A 25 -37.36 5.15 -69.74
CA VAL A 25 -38.46 6.10 -69.54
C VAL A 25 -39.25 6.14 -70.84
N SER A 26 -40.55 5.89 -70.76
CA SER A 26 -41.46 6.04 -71.89
C SER A 26 -42.45 7.16 -71.62
N TYR A 27 -42.74 7.96 -72.63
CA TYR A 27 -43.85 8.91 -72.61
C TYR A 27 -44.73 8.70 -73.83
N ASN A 28 -46.02 8.96 -73.66
CA ASN A 28 -46.99 9.09 -74.74
C ASN A 28 -47.41 10.57 -74.85
N SER A 29 -47.59 11.06 -76.06
CA SER A 29 -48.18 12.38 -76.31
C SER A 29 -49.17 12.24 -77.45
N GLU A 30 -50.37 12.81 -77.28
CA GLU A 30 -51.40 12.87 -78.31
C GLU A 30 -51.10 13.97 -79.35
N GLU A 31 -50.22 14.93 -79.05
CA GLU A 31 -49.87 16.05 -79.94
C GLU A 31 -48.79 15.71 -80.99
N LEU A 32 -48.17 14.53 -80.93
CA LEU A 32 -47.13 14.11 -81.88
C LEU A 32 -47.65 13.03 -82.83
N THR A 33 -47.87 13.40 -84.10
CA THR A 33 -48.30 12.46 -85.16
C THR A 33 -47.15 11.55 -85.62
N ALA A 34 -46.96 10.45 -84.87
CA ALA A 34 -46.21 9.19 -85.08
C ALA A 34 -44.67 9.17 -84.87
N PRO A 35 -44.06 8.06 -84.36
CA PRO A 35 -44.62 6.78 -83.86
C PRO A 35 -44.60 6.68 -82.30
N PRO A 36 -45.15 5.60 -81.68
CA PRO A 36 -45.51 5.58 -80.26
C PRO A 36 -44.29 5.32 -79.35
N ILE A 37 -44.33 5.87 -78.14
CA ILE A 37 -43.40 5.57 -77.03
C ILE A 37 -41.92 5.85 -77.41
N LEU A 38 -41.44 7.08 -77.19
CA LEU A 38 -39.99 7.31 -77.18
C LEU A 38 -39.42 6.74 -75.88
N ILE A 39 -38.67 5.64 -75.99
CA ILE A 39 -37.91 5.07 -74.89
C ILE A 39 -36.54 5.75 -74.85
N VAL A 40 -36.30 6.56 -73.82
CA VAL A 40 -34.95 7.04 -73.52
C VAL A 40 -34.36 6.09 -72.47
N GLY A 41 -33.36 5.31 -72.88
CA GLY A 41 -32.57 4.50 -71.96
C GLY A 41 -31.68 5.39 -71.10
N ALA A 42 -31.58 5.09 -69.79
CA ALA A 42 -30.63 5.78 -68.92
C ALA A 42 -29.19 5.62 -69.45
N SER A 43 -28.39 6.68 -69.37
CA SER A 43 -26.99 6.68 -69.81
C SER A 43 -26.04 5.85 -68.92
N GLY A 44 -26.53 5.38 -67.77
CA GLY A 44 -25.77 4.57 -66.81
C GLY A 44 -26.58 3.42 -66.24
N GLY A 45 -25.92 2.27 -66.06
CA GLY A 45 -26.53 1.12 -65.39
C GLY A 45 -26.68 1.35 -63.88
N VAL A 46 -27.85 1.04 -63.34
CA VAL A 46 -28.21 1.14 -61.90
C VAL A 46 -28.42 -0.25 -61.30
N GLY A 47 -28.46 -0.36 -59.97
CA GLY A 47 -28.80 -1.63 -59.32
C GLY A 47 -27.65 -2.64 -59.17
N LYS A 48 -26.42 -2.28 -59.59
CA LYS A 48 -25.23 -3.14 -59.46
C LYS A 48 -24.74 -3.16 -58.00
N THR A 49 -24.39 -4.35 -57.51
CA THR A 49 -23.75 -4.53 -56.20
C THR A 49 -22.25 -4.73 -56.37
N ASN A 50 -21.46 -3.78 -55.84
CA ASN A 50 -20.00 -3.78 -55.97
C ASN A 50 -19.30 -4.43 -54.75
N ALA A 51 -20.02 -4.67 -53.66
CA ALA A 51 -19.52 -5.32 -52.46
C ALA A 51 -20.66 -5.92 -51.63
N ALA A 52 -20.41 -7.05 -50.98
CA ALA A 52 -21.32 -7.59 -49.98
C ALA A 52 -21.28 -6.75 -48.68
N PRO A 53 -22.31 -6.83 -47.83
CA PRO A 53 -22.26 -6.32 -46.47
C PRO A 53 -21.08 -6.89 -45.68
N GLN A 54 -20.27 -6.00 -45.12
CA GLN A 54 -19.06 -6.35 -44.39
C GLN A 54 -18.70 -5.30 -43.34
N PHE A 55 -17.93 -5.71 -42.35
CA PHE A 55 -17.33 -4.80 -41.38
C PHE A 55 -16.18 -4.02 -42.02
N THR A 56 -16.24 -2.69 -41.96
CA THR A 56 -15.14 -1.79 -42.36
C THR A 56 -14.17 -1.52 -41.23
N ARG A 57 -14.64 -1.61 -39.97
CA ARG A 57 -13.82 -1.65 -38.76
C ARG A 57 -14.42 -2.65 -37.79
N LYS A 58 -13.56 -3.30 -37.02
CA LYS A 58 -13.93 -4.18 -35.92
C LYS A 58 -12.75 -4.32 -34.96
N GLY A 59 -13.03 -4.21 -33.68
CA GLY A 59 -12.03 -4.33 -32.62
C GLY A 59 -12.70 -4.76 -31.33
N LEU A 60 -12.01 -5.61 -30.58
CA LEU A 60 -12.39 -5.99 -29.24
C LEU A 60 -11.20 -5.77 -28.30
N SER A 61 -11.47 -5.28 -27.11
CA SER A 61 -10.50 -5.21 -26.01
C SER A 61 -11.16 -5.63 -24.70
N GLN A 62 -10.36 -6.06 -23.72
CA GLN A 62 -10.83 -6.50 -22.42
C GLN A 62 -10.05 -5.81 -21.30
N THR A 63 -10.65 -5.68 -20.12
CA THR A 63 -9.99 -5.02 -18.97
C THR A 63 -9.09 -5.96 -18.18
N THR A 64 -9.39 -7.26 -18.14
CA THR A 64 -8.62 -8.24 -17.36
C THR A 64 -8.84 -9.66 -17.87
N ASP A 65 -7.84 -10.53 -17.77
CA ASP A 65 -7.94 -11.96 -18.07
C ASP A 65 -7.87 -12.85 -16.81
N VAL A 66 -7.97 -12.25 -15.61
CA VAL A 66 -7.88 -12.95 -14.33
C VAL A 66 -9.13 -13.81 -14.07
N LYS A 67 -8.93 -15.06 -13.64
CA LYS A 67 -10.00 -16.05 -13.38
C LYS A 67 -11.04 -15.55 -12.38
N GLY A 68 -12.33 -15.75 -12.70
CA GLY A 68 -13.44 -15.38 -11.81
C GLY A 68 -13.63 -13.89 -11.58
N VAL A 69 -12.86 -13.03 -12.28
CA VAL A 69 -12.96 -11.56 -12.13
C VAL A 69 -13.91 -11.00 -13.19
N PRO A 70 -14.77 -10.02 -12.83
CA PRO A 70 -15.53 -9.26 -13.81
C PRO A 70 -14.62 -8.59 -14.84
N ASN A 71 -14.88 -8.89 -16.11
CA ASN A 71 -14.12 -8.44 -17.25
C ASN A 71 -15.00 -7.62 -18.18
N THR A 72 -14.62 -6.38 -18.44
CA THR A 72 -15.35 -5.49 -19.35
C THR A 72 -14.78 -5.62 -20.74
N ILE A 73 -15.60 -6.14 -21.65
CA ILE A 73 -15.29 -6.25 -23.08
C ILE A 73 -15.80 -4.99 -23.79
N SER A 74 -14.91 -4.32 -24.52
CA SER A 74 -15.24 -3.16 -25.34
C SER A 74 -15.22 -3.55 -26.81
N LEU A 75 -16.29 -3.21 -27.52
CA LEU A 75 -16.50 -3.47 -28.94
C LEU A 75 -16.52 -2.16 -29.72
N GLU A 76 -15.69 -2.09 -30.75
CA GLU A 76 -15.71 -1.06 -31.77
C GLU A 76 -16.04 -1.70 -33.12
N LEU A 77 -17.03 -1.17 -33.87
CA LEU A 77 -17.36 -1.67 -35.20
C LEU A 77 -17.85 -0.59 -36.15
N SER A 78 -17.75 -0.82 -37.46
CA SER A 78 -18.46 -0.06 -38.50
C SER A 78 -18.77 -0.99 -39.68
N LEU A 79 -19.85 -0.71 -40.40
CA LEU A 79 -20.33 -1.50 -41.54
C LEU A 79 -20.28 -0.66 -42.83
N ASN A 80 -20.05 -1.29 -43.98
CA ASN A 80 -20.17 -0.60 -45.28
C ASN A 80 -21.64 -0.38 -45.73
N VAL A 81 -22.61 -0.86 -44.96
CA VAL A 81 -24.05 -0.72 -45.21
C VAL A 81 -24.76 -0.25 -43.94
N ALA A 82 -25.96 0.31 -44.11
CA ALA A 82 -26.78 0.74 -42.99
C ALA A 82 -27.34 -0.47 -42.24
N ALA A 83 -27.32 -0.43 -40.91
CA ALA A 83 -28.00 -1.41 -40.06
C ALA A 83 -29.26 -0.76 -39.48
N SER A 84 -30.42 -1.18 -39.97
CA SER A 84 -31.72 -0.63 -39.54
C SER A 84 -32.30 -1.41 -38.35
N ASP A 85 -33.44 -0.97 -37.85
CA ASP A 85 -34.25 -1.67 -36.83
C ASP A 85 -34.25 -3.20 -37.03
N GLY A 86 -33.97 -3.92 -35.94
CA GLY A 86 -33.93 -5.38 -35.91
C GLY A 86 -32.64 -6.00 -36.44
N SER A 87 -31.67 -5.22 -36.96
CA SER A 87 -30.34 -5.75 -37.29
C SER A 87 -29.67 -6.27 -36.01
N VAL A 88 -28.96 -7.39 -36.09
CA VAL A 88 -28.34 -8.04 -34.92
C VAL A 88 -26.84 -8.14 -35.12
N VAL A 89 -26.06 -7.60 -34.17
CA VAL A 89 -24.63 -7.89 -34.03
C VAL A 89 -24.47 -8.97 -32.96
N SER A 90 -23.82 -10.07 -33.31
CA SER A 90 -23.52 -11.16 -32.37
C SER A 90 -22.02 -11.17 -32.07
N VAL A 91 -21.67 -11.14 -30.78
CA VAL A 91 -20.33 -11.39 -30.27
C VAL A 91 -20.33 -12.78 -29.67
N SER A 92 -19.67 -13.73 -30.32
CA SER A 92 -19.61 -15.14 -29.92
C SER A 92 -18.18 -15.57 -29.58
N GLY A 93 -18.02 -16.76 -29.01
CA GLY A 93 -16.71 -17.25 -28.56
C GLY A 93 -16.34 -16.74 -27.18
N LEU A 94 -17.33 -16.39 -26.35
CA LEU A 94 -17.17 -16.00 -24.95
C LEU A 94 -17.65 -17.14 -24.02
N THR A 95 -17.40 -18.39 -24.42
CA THR A 95 -17.81 -19.58 -23.68
C THR A 95 -17.02 -19.74 -22.37
N GLY A 96 -17.60 -20.41 -21.38
CA GLY A 96 -17.00 -20.60 -20.06
C GLY A 96 -17.25 -19.47 -19.06
N SER A 97 -17.93 -18.39 -19.48
CA SER A 97 -18.23 -17.28 -18.58
C SER A 97 -19.08 -17.74 -17.41
N LEU A 98 -18.81 -17.17 -16.23
CA LEU A 98 -19.61 -17.42 -15.04
C LEU A 98 -20.86 -16.53 -14.98
N THR A 99 -20.99 -15.55 -15.89
CA THR A 99 -22.15 -14.65 -15.94
C THR A 99 -23.41 -15.38 -16.37
N PRO A 100 -24.47 -15.42 -15.54
CA PRO A 100 -25.72 -16.10 -15.87
C PRO A 100 -26.39 -15.56 -17.14
N THR A 101 -27.04 -16.44 -17.91
CA THR A 101 -27.88 -16.06 -19.07
C THR A 101 -28.90 -15.00 -18.67
N GLY A 102 -29.06 -13.96 -19.49
CA GLY A 102 -29.96 -12.86 -19.20
C GLY A 102 -29.74 -11.63 -20.07
N SER A 103 -30.09 -10.46 -19.54
CA SER A 103 -29.87 -9.18 -20.21
C SER A 103 -28.66 -8.48 -19.57
N LEU A 104 -27.64 -8.17 -20.37
CA LEU A 104 -26.50 -7.36 -19.93
C LEU A 104 -26.76 -5.88 -20.18
N THR A 105 -26.33 -5.04 -19.25
CA THR A 105 -26.29 -3.59 -19.45
C THR A 105 -25.11 -3.24 -20.35
N LEU A 106 -25.34 -2.39 -21.33
CA LEU A 106 -24.33 -1.90 -22.25
C LEU A 106 -23.84 -0.52 -21.80
N GLY A 107 -22.53 -0.35 -21.79
CA GLY A 107 -21.86 0.95 -21.70
C GLY A 107 -21.40 1.45 -23.07
N GLY A 108 -20.75 2.62 -23.09
CA GLY A 108 -20.25 3.25 -24.31
C GLY A 108 -21.21 4.27 -24.93
N ALA A 109 -20.70 5.08 -25.85
CA ALA A 109 -21.42 6.21 -26.45
C ALA A 109 -22.64 5.79 -27.28
N ASP A 110 -22.64 4.56 -27.80
CA ASP A 110 -23.68 4.05 -28.70
C ASP A 110 -24.55 2.96 -28.05
N ALA A 111 -24.46 2.77 -26.73
CA ALA A 111 -25.22 1.76 -25.99
C ALA A 111 -26.74 1.85 -26.26
N SER A 112 -27.28 3.07 -26.28
CA SER A 112 -28.71 3.32 -26.46
C SER A 112 -29.27 2.92 -27.82
N LEU A 113 -28.41 2.65 -28.81
CA LEU A 113 -28.82 2.15 -30.13
C LEU A 113 -29.31 0.70 -30.07
N PHE A 114 -28.98 -0.04 -29.01
CA PHE A 114 -29.21 -1.47 -28.92
C PHE A 114 -30.15 -1.87 -27.79
N GLY A 115 -30.78 -3.02 -27.97
CA GLY A 115 -31.61 -3.70 -26.98
C GLY A 115 -33.11 -3.48 -27.15
N ALA A 116 -33.90 -4.35 -26.52
CA ALA A 116 -35.34 -4.13 -26.34
C ALA A 116 -35.56 -2.89 -25.44
N THR A 117 -34.82 -2.84 -24.34
CA THR A 117 -34.60 -1.64 -23.53
C THR A 117 -33.34 -0.95 -24.02
N ALA A 118 -33.35 0.39 -24.08
CA ALA A 118 -32.18 1.13 -24.54
C ALA A 118 -30.96 0.80 -23.66
N GLY A 119 -29.84 0.43 -24.28
CA GLY A 119 -28.61 0.11 -23.55
C GLY A 119 -28.55 -1.32 -23.02
N THR A 120 -29.22 -2.28 -23.65
CA THR A 120 -29.15 -3.69 -23.22
C THR A 120 -28.78 -4.66 -24.33
N GLY A 121 -28.09 -5.75 -24.00
CA GLY A 121 -27.78 -6.86 -24.91
C GLY A 121 -28.27 -8.20 -24.35
N ALA A 122 -28.72 -9.10 -25.22
CA ALA A 122 -29.17 -10.44 -24.83
C ALA A 122 -27.99 -11.40 -24.73
N TRP A 123 -27.73 -11.93 -23.54
CA TRP A 123 -26.60 -12.79 -23.23
C TRP A 123 -27.03 -14.24 -23.00
N ASP A 124 -26.37 -15.15 -23.70
CA ASP A 124 -26.50 -16.60 -23.50
C ASP A 124 -25.17 -17.16 -22.99
N GLN A 125 -25.15 -17.54 -21.71
CA GLN A 125 -23.98 -18.10 -21.03
C GLN A 125 -23.57 -19.44 -21.64
N SER A 126 -24.53 -20.30 -21.97
CA SER A 126 -24.27 -21.65 -22.46
C SER A 126 -23.64 -21.63 -23.84
N ALA A 127 -24.08 -20.71 -24.70
CA ALA A 127 -23.53 -20.49 -26.02
C ALA A 127 -22.29 -19.57 -26.01
N GLY A 128 -22.08 -18.78 -24.96
CA GLY A 128 -21.05 -17.74 -24.91
C GLY A 128 -21.27 -16.66 -25.98
N VAL A 129 -22.52 -16.21 -26.13
CA VAL A 129 -22.93 -15.27 -27.19
C VAL A 129 -23.70 -14.09 -26.61
N LEU A 130 -23.21 -12.88 -26.91
CA LEU A 130 -23.96 -11.64 -26.72
C LEU A 130 -24.60 -11.20 -28.04
N ARG A 131 -25.90 -10.89 -28.02
CA ARG A 131 -26.64 -10.35 -29.15
C ARG A 131 -27.05 -8.91 -28.88
N LEU A 132 -26.61 -8.02 -29.76
CA LEU A 132 -26.94 -6.60 -29.77
C LEU A 132 -27.92 -6.34 -30.93
N THR A 133 -29.19 -6.14 -30.61
CA THR A 133 -30.22 -5.85 -31.62
C THR A 133 -30.41 -4.36 -31.75
N VAL A 134 -30.30 -3.79 -32.95
CA VAL A 134 -30.62 -2.38 -33.22
C VAL A 134 -32.07 -2.14 -32.83
N ARG A 135 -32.26 -1.17 -31.94
CA ARG A 135 -33.54 -0.88 -31.30
C ARG A 135 -34.54 -0.29 -32.29
N SER A 136 -35.83 -0.42 -31.97
CA SER A 136 -36.87 0.13 -32.81
C SER A 136 -36.78 1.64 -33.00
N GLY A 137 -36.97 2.07 -34.26
CA GLY A 137 -36.80 3.45 -34.70
C GLY A 137 -35.34 3.95 -34.77
N GLN A 138 -34.35 3.10 -34.48
CA GLN A 138 -32.92 3.44 -34.60
C GLN A 138 -32.32 2.92 -35.91
N SER A 139 -31.20 3.52 -36.32
CA SER A 139 -30.38 3.01 -37.41
C SER A 139 -28.91 3.39 -37.21
N VAL A 140 -28.01 2.56 -37.71
CA VAL A 140 -26.58 2.83 -37.80
C VAL A 140 -26.25 3.15 -39.26
N ALA A 141 -25.75 4.35 -39.50
CA ALA A 141 -25.35 4.78 -40.84
C ALA A 141 -24.12 4.01 -41.35
N PRO A 142 -23.98 3.80 -42.66
CA PRO A 142 -22.77 3.22 -43.25
C PRO A 142 -21.52 4.01 -42.84
N GLY A 143 -20.43 3.31 -42.53
CA GLY A 143 -19.14 3.90 -42.15
C GLY A 143 -19.10 4.51 -40.74
N ARG A 144 -20.23 4.63 -40.04
CA ARG A 144 -20.26 5.12 -38.64
C ARG A 144 -19.57 4.12 -37.73
N VAL A 145 -18.64 4.61 -36.92
CA VAL A 145 -18.03 3.84 -35.85
C VAL A 145 -18.98 3.79 -34.65
N VAL A 146 -19.30 2.58 -34.22
CA VAL A 146 -20.14 2.27 -33.06
C VAL A 146 -19.23 1.76 -31.95
N LYS A 147 -19.40 2.29 -30.72
CA LYS A 147 -18.66 1.89 -29.52
C LYS A 147 -19.61 1.48 -28.40
N VAL A 148 -19.49 0.23 -27.99
CA VAL A 148 -20.27 -0.35 -26.87
C VAL A 148 -19.36 -1.18 -25.97
N SER A 149 -19.71 -1.31 -24.71
CA SER A 149 -19.02 -2.18 -23.76
C SER A 149 -19.99 -2.98 -22.92
N PHE A 150 -19.57 -4.14 -22.40
CA PHE A 150 -20.37 -4.98 -21.52
C PHE A 150 -19.46 -5.76 -20.58
N THR A 151 -19.96 -6.12 -19.40
CA THR A 151 -19.18 -6.85 -18.40
C THR A 151 -19.65 -8.29 -18.30
N VAL A 152 -18.70 -9.22 -18.35
CA VAL A 152 -18.87 -10.67 -18.14
C VAL A 152 -17.81 -11.19 -17.19
N GLU A 153 -18.10 -12.20 -16.40
CA GLU A 153 -17.20 -12.78 -15.41
C GLU A 153 -16.35 -13.87 -16.05
N ASN A 154 -15.02 -13.72 -15.96
CA ASN A 154 -14.03 -14.63 -16.54
C ASN A 154 -14.18 -16.07 -15.99
N PRO A 155 -13.84 -17.09 -16.80
CA PRO A 155 -13.94 -18.49 -16.38
C PRO A 155 -12.95 -18.81 -15.23
N MET A 156 -13.27 -19.83 -14.41
CA MET A 156 -12.33 -20.36 -13.39
C MET A 156 -11.21 -21.21 -13.99
N THR A 157 -11.39 -21.70 -15.22
CA THR A 157 -10.45 -22.55 -15.93
C THR A 157 -10.23 -22.05 -17.34
N VAL A 158 -9.01 -22.18 -17.84
CA VAL A 158 -8.70 -21.86 -19.24
C VAL A 158 -9.45 -22.86 -20.13
N PRO A 159 -10.31 -22.41 -21.05
CA PRO A 159 -10.95 -23.32 -22.01
C PRO A 159 -9.88 -23.99 -22.89
N SER A 160 -10.01 -25.29 -23.10
CA SER A 160 -9.16 -26.06 -24.02
C SER A 160 -10.04 -26.67 -25.12
N PRO A 161 -9.88 -26.28 -26.40
CA PRO A 161 -8.89 -25.32 -26.92
C PRO A 161 -9.21 -23.84 -26.57
N PRO A 162 -8.23 -22.92 -26.65
CA PRO A 162 -8.44 -21.49 -26.41
C PRO A 162 -9.55 -20.92 -27.31
N VAL A 163 -10.46 -20.13 -26.72
CA VAL A 163 -11.61 -19.59 -27.45
C VAL A 163 -11.19 -18.32 -28.18
N THR A 164 -11.69 -18.14 -29.40
CA THR A 164 -11.47 -16.91 -30.17
C THR A 164 -12.78 -16.16 -30.32
N ALA A 165 -12.79 -14.90 -29.91
CA ALA A 165 -13.98 -14.08 -30.04
C ALA A 165 -14.25 -13.75 -31.52
N LEU A 166 -15.51 -13.91 -31.92
CA LEU A 166 -16.01 -13.73 -33.27
C LEU A 166 -17.11 -12.67 -33.25
N VAL A 167 -17.02 -11.68 -34.13
CA VAL A 167 -18.08 -10.70 -34.34
C VAL A 167 -18.73 -10.94 -35.69
N ALA A 168 -20.04 -11.16 -35.69
CA ALA A 168 -20.87 -11.33 -36.87
C ALA A 168 -22.05 -10.34 -36.83
N ALA A 169 -22.57 -9.95 -37.99
CA ALA A 169 -23.78 -9.13 -38.05
C ALA A 169 -24.77 -9.66 -39.08
N THR A 170 -26.04 -9.65 -38.71
CA THR A 170 -27.17 -9.83 -39.62
C THR A 170 -27.82 -8.46 -39.78
N VAL A 171 -27.72 -7.88 -40.97
CA VAL A 171 -28.27 -6.54 -41.23
C VAL A 171 -29.63 -6.60 -41.90
N ASN A 172 -30.57 -5.86 -41.33
CA ASN A 172 -31.85 -5.57 -41.95
C ASN A 172 -31.68 -4.32 -42.83
N PRO A 173 -31.99 -4.41 -44.14
CA PRO A 173 -31.96 -3.25 -45.00
C PRO A 173 -33.01 -2.23 -44.54
N PRO A 174 -32.81 -0.92 -44.81
CA PRO A 174 -33.84 0.08 -44.55
C PRO A 174 -35.15 -0.30 -45.24
N PRO A 175 -36.31 -0.06 -44.59
CA PRO A 175 -37.60 -0.28 -45.25
C PRO A 175 -37.65 0.55 -46.54
N LEU A 176 -37.97 -0.11 -47.67
CA LEU A 176 -38.25 0.57 -48.92
C LEU A 176 -39.58 1.30 -48.75
N THR A 177 -39.55 2.58 -48.40
CA THR A 177 -40.75 3.42 -48.50
C THR A 177 -41.00 3.63 -49.99
N ALA A 178 -42.01 2.96 -50.56
CA ALA A 178 -42.46 3.25 -51.90
C ALA A 178 -42.90 4.72 -51.93
N GLY A 179 -42.04 5.59 -52.47
CA GLY A 179 -42.44 6.95 -52.77
C GLY A 179 -43.57 6.86 -53.79
N ARG A 180 -44.80 7.16 -53.36
CA ARG A 180 -45.81 7.63 -54.32
C ARG A 180 -45.23 8.91 -54.90
N GLY A 181 -44.72 8.85 -56.13
CA GLY A 181 -44.20 10.02 -56.83
C GLY A 181 -45.27 11.12 -56.78
N SER A 182 -44.95 12.23 -56.12
CA SER A 182 -45.76 13.44 -56.19
C SER A 182 -45.31 14.19 -57.44
N PHE A 183 -46.19 14.29 -58.42
CA PHE A 183 -45.97 15.09 -59.61
C PHE A 183 -46.12 16.55 -59.20
N THR A 184 -45.00 17.27 -59.08
CA THR A 184 -45.02 18.73 -58.96
C THR A 184 -44.77 19.31 -60.35
N SER A 185 -45.83 19.64 -61.09
CA SER A 185 -45.65 20.42 -62.31
C SER A 185 -45.40 21.88 -61.94
N LEU A 186 -44.21 22.40 -62.27
CA LEU A 186 -43.97 23.84 -62.34
C LEU A 186 -44.54 24.36 -63.66
N GLY A 187 -45.87 24.47 -63.73
CA GLY A 187 -46.59 25.05 -64.87
C GLY A 187 -47.76 24.20 -65.36
N SER A 188 -48.86 24.89 -65.65
CA SER A 188 -50.13 24.35 -66.12
C SER A 188 -50.02 23.71 -67.50
N LEU A 189 -49.93 22.38 -67.53
CA LEU A 189 -50.36 21.55 -68.65
C LEU A 189 -51.61 20.79 -68.22
N SER A 190 -52.76 21.27 -68.66
CA SER A 190 -54.04 20.58 -68.57
C SER A 190 -54.04 19.40 -69.56
N ALA A 191 -54.38 18.23 -69.04
CA ALA A 191 -54.47 16.92 -69.72
C ALA A 191 -53.17 16.10 -69.79
N VAL A 192 -52.84 15.43 -68.68
CA VAL A 192 -52.23 14.09 -68.74
C VAL A 192 -53.24 13.13 -68.13
N SER A 193 -54.12 12.59 -68.97
CA SER A 193 -55.02 11.50 -68.59
C SER A 193 -54.21 10.22 -68.39
N SER A 194 -54.17 9.76 -67.14
CA SER A 194 -53.85 8.38 -66.72
C SER A 194 -52.85 7.63 -67.61
N LEU A 195 -51.55 7.73 -67.29
CA LEU A 195 -50.61 6.70 -67.70
C LEU A 195 -51.07 5.38 -67.08
N GLY A 196 -51.40 4.43 -67.94
CA GLY A 196 -51.88 3.11 -67.59
C GLY A 196 -50.96 2.40 -66.60
N SER A 197 -51.59 1.73 -65.64
CA SER A 197 -50.98 0.75 -64.75
C SER A 197 -50.23 -0.30 -65.56
N SER A 198 -48.93 -0.12 -65.76
CA SER A 198 -47.97 -1.19 -66.07
C SER A 198 -46.55 -0.70 -65.85
N ILE A 199 -46.23 -0.41 -64.59
CA ILE A 199 -44.89 -0.78 -64.11
C ILE A 199 -44.93 -2.31 -64.08
N VAL A 200 -44.45 -2.96 -65.15
CA VAL A 200 -44.08 -4.38 -65.09
C VAL A 200 -42.79 -4.46 -64.26
N THR A 201 -42.91 -4.17 -62.96
CA THR A 201 -42.08 -4.84 -61.98
C THR A 201 -42.83 -6.13 -61.72
N ALA A 202 -42.39 -7.20 -62.38
CA ALA A 202 -42.62 -8.53 -61.83
C ALA A 202 -42.38 -8.43 -60.31
N PRO A 203 -43.29 -8.91 -59.47
CA PRO A 203 -43.06 -8.95 -58.04
C PRO A 203 -41.90 -9.91 -57.84
N VAL A 204 -40.67 -9.39 -57.88
CA VAL A 204 -39.59 -10.01 -57.13
C VAL A 204 -40.08 -9.85 -55.71
N ALA A 205 -40.52 -10.97 -55.13
CA ALA A 205 -40.90 -11.05 -53.74
C ALA A 205 -39.96 -10.14 -52.95
N ALA A 206 -40.53 -9.30 -52.09
CA ALA A 206 -39.76 -8.56 -51.11
C ALA A 206 -39.13 -9.59 -50.17
N ASP A 207 -38.12 -10.29 -50.67
CA ASP A 207 -37.29 -11.16 -49.89
C ASP A 207 -36.53 -10.19 -49.01
N GLN A 208 -36.92 -10.17 -47.74
CA GLN A 208 -36.11 -9.65 -46.67
C GLN A 208 -34.87 -10.54 -46.60
N ALA A 209 -34.01 -10.41 -47.61
CA ALA A 209 -32.70 -11.02 -47.65
C ALA A 209 -31.90 -10.32 -46.54
N THR A 210 -32.00 -10.89 -45.34
CA THR A 210 -31.08 -10.66 -44.25
C THR A 210 -29.70 -10.99 -44.78
N THR A 211 -28.84 -9.99 -44.83
CA THR A 211 -27.49 -10.15 -45.36
C THR A 211 -26.54 -10.26 -44.20
N ALA A 212 -25.70 -11.30 -44.21
CA ALA A 212 -24.75 -11.56 -43.14
C ALA A 212 -23.39 -10.93 -43.48
N ALA A 213 -22.87 -10.09 -42.59
CA ALA A 213 -21.45 -9.75 -42.58
C ALA A 213 -20.70 -10.93 -41.97
N SER A 214 -19.82 -11.56 -42.76
CA SER A 214 -19.09 -12.77 -42.37
C SER A 214 -18.31 -12.56 -41.06
N GLY A 215 -18.38 -13.56 -40.16
CA GLY A 215 -17.67 -13.54 -38.89
C GLY A 215 -16.16 -13.57 -39.11
N VAL A 216 -15.42 -12.73 -38.39
CA VAL A 216 -13.95 -12.77 -38.41
C VAL A 216 -13.40 -12.81 -36.98
N ALA A 217 -12.50 -13.76 -36.73
CA ALA A 217 -11.76 -13.88 -35.48
C ALA A 217 -10.96 -12.60 -35.20
N LEU A 218 -11.12 -12.03 -34.00
CA LEU A 218 -10.51 -10.74 -33.67
C LEU A 218 -9.42 -10.80 -32.61
N ALA A 219 -9.61 -11.63 -31.59
CA ALA A 219 -8.65 -11.78 -30.49
C ALA A 219 -8.96 -13.05 -29.68
N SER A 220 -7.92 -13.60 -29.06
CA SER A 220 -8.06 -14.54 -27.96
C SER A 220 -8.41 -13.75 -26.70
N LEU A 221 -9.70 -13.54 -26.48
CA LEU A 221 -10.22 -12.92 -25.26
C LEU A 221 -10.65 -14.01 -24.31
N PHE A 222 -10.83 -13.65 -23.04
CA PHE A 222 -11.61 -14.51 -22.15
C PHE A 222 -10.98 -15.88 -21.83
N ASN A 223 -9.65 -15.95 -21.88
CA ASN A 223 -8.92 -17.20 -21.66
C ASN A 223 -8.72 -17.54 -20.17
N GLY A 224 -9.05 -16.67 -19.20
CA GLY A 224 -8.91 -16.98 -17.77
C GLY A 224 -7.50 -17.50 -17.39
N VAL A 225 -6.45 -16.95 -17.99
CA VAL A 225 -5.10 -17.55 -17.93
C VAL A 225 -4.47 -17.29 -16.56
N THR A 226 -4.62 -16.08 -16.06
CA THR A 226 -4.00 -15.60 -14.84
C THR A 226 -4.88 -15.91 -13.64
N SER A 227 -4.31 -16.52 -12.61
CA SER A 227 -5.00 -16.69 -11.33
C SER A 227 -4.96 -15.38 -10.55
N PRO A 228 -5.93 -15.12 -9.65
CA PRO A 228 -5.79 -14.08 -8.65
C PRO A 228 -4.47 -14.26 -7.88
N GLU A 229 -3.68 -13.21 -7.74
CA GLU A 229 -2.41 -13.21 -7.03
C GLU A 229 -2.04 -11.82 -6.49
N PHE A 230 -1.16 -11.81 -5.49
CA PHE A 230 -0.51 -10.59 -5.01
C PHE A 230 0.73 -10.30 -5.88
N VAL A 231 0.55 -9.40 -6.83
CA VAL A 231 1.61 -8.92 -7.74
C VAL A 231 2.68 -8.16 -6.97
N LYS A 232 2.27 -7.31 -6.00
CA LYS A 232 3.16 -6.73 -4.99
C LYS A 232 2.89 -7.43 -3.65
N ARG A 233 3.95 -7.92 -3.01
CA ARG A 233 3.88 -8.64 -1.73
C ARG A 233 5.17 -8.46 -0.92
N THR A 234 5.54 -7.21 -0.68
CA THR A 234 6.79 -6.89 0.00
C THR A 234 6.61 -6.92 1.51
N VAL A 235 7.66 -7.35 2.21
CA VAL A 235 7.73 -7.32 3.66
C VAL A 235 9.06 -6.68 4.09
N TRP A 236 9.02 -5.92 5.17
CA TRP A 236 10.17 -5.24 5.74
C TRP A 236 10.10 -5.20 7.26
N GLU A 237 11.26 -5.16 7.90
CA GLU A 237 11.42 -5.04 9.36
C GLU A 237 12.20 -3.79 9.74
N SER A 238 11.80 -3.16 10.84
CA SER A 238 12.41 -1.92 11.31
C SER A 238 13.67 -2.10 12.12
N THR A 239 13.93 -3.28 12.67
CA THR A 239 15.15 -3.54 13.45
C THR A 239 15.47 -5.03 13.50
N LYS A 240 16.77 -5.35 13.54
CA LYS A 240 17.32 -6.69 13.77
C LYS A 240 17.89 -6.87 15.17
N VAL A 241 17.69 -5.89 16.05
CA VAL A 241 18.20 -5.95 17.43
C VAL A 241 17.47 -7.06 18.20
N ASN A 242 18.25 -7.91 18.85
CA ASN A 242 17.75 -9.02 19.67
C ASN A 242 16.77 -8.49 20.74
N TYR A 243 15.61 -9.14 20.86
CA TYR A 243 14.55 -8.79 21.83
C TYR A 243 13.92 -7.40 21.69
N ALA A 244 14.33 -6.59 20.72
CA ALA A 244 13.71 -5.30 20.46
C ALA A 244 12.32 -5.46 19.84
N ILE A 245 11.44 -4.49 20.07
CA ILE A 245 10.19 -4.39 19.33
C ILE A 245 10.48 -4.03 17.87
N ASN A 246 10.02 -4.89 16.97
CA ASN A 246 10.20 -4.78 15.54
C ASN A 246 8.88 -4.41 14.87
N THR A 247 8.88 -3.35 14.06
CA THR A 247 7.74 -2.99 13.23
C THR A 247 7.84 -3.75 11.92
N ILE A 248 6.91 -4.66 11.69
CA ILE A 248 6.78 -5.40 10.45
C ILE A 248 5.84 -4.62 9.53
N ALA A 249 6.38 -4.17 8.39
CA ALA A 249 5.63 -3.46 7.36
C ALA A 249 5.41 -4.36 6.14
N ILE A 250 4.15 -4.49 5.74
CA ILE A 250 3.69 -5.34 4.65
C ILE A 250 2.97 -4.45 3.63
N THR A 251 3.30 -4.63 2.35
CA THR A 251 2.59 -3.99 1.24
C THR A 251 2.10 -5.05 0.27
N LEU A 252 0.79 -5.07 0.04
CA LEU A 252 0.11 -6.01 -0.84
C LEU A 252 -0.57 -5.26 -1.99
N GLN A 253 -0.54 -5.81 -3.19
CA GLN A 253 -1.31 -5.31 -4.33
C GLN A 253 -1.79 -6.52 -5.14
N CYS A 254 -3.10 -6.69 -5.26
CA CYS A 254 -3.70 -7.83 -5.94
C CYS A 254 -4.06 -7.49 -7.39
N ASN A 255 -3.87 -8.41 -8.33
CA ASN A 255 -4.35 -8.26 -9.71
C ASN A 255 -5.89 -8.42 -9.84
N SER A 256 -6.55 -8.86 -8.78
CA SER A 256 -7.99 -8.99 -8.65
C SER A 256 -8.52 -8.06 -7.57
N GLY A 257 -9.80 -7.67 -7.67
CA GLY A 257 -10.49 -7.03 -6.56
C GLY A 257 -10.55 -7.94 -5.35
N LEU A 258 -10.45 -7.36 -4.15
CA LEU A 258 -10.62 -8.06 -2.89
C LEU A 258 -11.99 -7.67 -2.29
N PRO A 259 -12.96 -8.60 -2.21
CA PRO A 259 -14.30 -8.29 -1.73
C PRO A 259 -14.34 -8.06 -0.22
N VAL A 260 -15.41 -7.41 0.25
CA VAL A 260 -15.73 -7.32 1.68
C VAL A 260 -15.84 -8.74 2.26
N GLY A 261 -15.30 -8.95 3.46
CA GLY A 261 -15.25 -10.24 4.14
C GLY A 261 -14.10 -11.15 3.69
N ALA A 262 -13.29 -10.74 2.70
CA ALA A 262 -12.10 -11.49 2.35
C ALA A 262 -11.12 -11.56 3.53
N LYS A 263 -10.57 -12.74 3.77
CA LYS A 263 -9.57 -13.00 4.80
C LYS A 263 -8.20 -13.08 4.14
N ILE A 264 -7.26 -12.27 4.61
CA ILE A 264 -5.86 -12.33 4.21
C ILE A 264 -5.07 -12.92 5.37
N THR A 265 -4.29 -13.95 5.08
CA THR A 265 -3.50 -14.70 6.08
C THR A 265 -2.03 -14.64 5.72
N ILE A 266 -1.20 -14.24 6.69
CA ILE A 266 0.26 -14.16 6.57
C ILE A 266 0.87 -15.15 7.56
N LYS A 267 1.63 -16.12 7.06
CA LYS A 267 2.26 -17.19 7.85
C LYS A 267 3.77 -17.01 7.90
N GLY A 268 4.41 -17.56 8.94
CA GLY A 268 5.87 -17.50 9.10
C GLY A 268 6.36 -16.22 9.78
N LEU A 269 5.49 -15.55 10.53
CA LEU A 269 5.89 -14.45 11.42
C LEU A 269 6.40 -15.05 12.74
N ASN A 270 7.63 -15.57 12.73
CA ASN A 270 8.22 -16.41 13.78
C ASN A 270 8.72 -15.63 15.01
N THR A 271 7.78 -15.06 15.77
CA THR A 271 8.04 -14.43 17.08
C THR A 271 7.82 -15.44 18.23
N ASP A 272 8.30 -15.13 19.44
CA ASP A 272 8.12 -15.98 20.65
C ASP A 272 6.69 -15.90 21.25
N VAL A 273 5.69 -15.57 20.44
CA VAL A 273 4.28 -15.53 20.86
C VAL A 273 3.74 -16.96 20.91
N VAL A 274 3.39 -17.41 22.12
CA VAL A 274 2.98 -18.79 22.40
C VAL A 274 1.47 -19.02 22.44
N THR A 275 0.65 -17.97 22.37
CA THR A 275 -0.82 -18.05 22.43
C THR A 275 -1.50 -17.13 21.43
N ASP A 276 -2.72 -17.47 21.05
CA ASP A 276 -3.54 -16.67 20.14
C ASP A 276 -3.91 -15.32 20.76
N MET A 277 -3.89 -14.26 19.95
CA MET A 277 -4.19 -12.91 20.41
C MET A 277 -4.63 -11.98 19.28
N ASN A 278 -5.33 -10.91 19.65
CA ASN A 278 -5.68 -9.82 18.73
C ASN A 278 -4.55 -8.80 18.71
N LEU A 279 -3.92 -8.63 17.55
CA LEU A 279 -2.87 -7.65 17.33
C LEU A 279 -3.46 -6.35 16.76
N PRO A 280 -3.10 -5.18 17.31
CA PRO A 280 -3.40 -3.91 16.67
C PRO A 280 -2.63 -3.83 15.33
N LEU A 281 -3.34 -3.41 14.30
CA LEU A 281 -2.81 -3.21 12.96
C LEU A 281 -2.94 -1.75 12.57
N GLU A 282 -1.91 -1.23 11.90
CA GLU A 282 -1.91 0.09 11.29
C GLU A 282 -1.83 -0.01 9.75
N GLY A 283 -1.99 1.13 9.07
CA GLY A 283 -1.95 1.23 7.62
C GLY A 283 -3.33 1.49 7.06
N SER A 284 -3.80 0.65 6.15
CA SER A 284 -5.13 0.73 5.52
C SER A 284 -6.24 0.26 6.47
N THR A 285 -6.28 0.81 7.69
CA THR A 285 -7.20 0.38 8.75
C THR A 285 -8.67 0.65 8.42
N ASP A 286 -8.96 1.60 7.54
CA ASP A 286 -10.29 1.83 6.96
C ASP A 286 -10.79 0.65 6.11
N VAL A 287 -9.87 -0.23 5.68
CA VAL A 287 -10.16 -1.42 4.87
C VAL A 287 -10.30 -2.68 5.73
N PHE A 288 -9.57 -2.85 6.84
CA PHE A 288 -9.57 -4.09 7.64
C PHE A 288 -9.88 -3.91 9.14
N GLY A 289 -10.25 -2.72 9.60
CA GLY A 289 -10.73 -2.49 10.97
C GLY A 289 -9.65 -2.39 12.05
N GLY A 290 -8.37 -2.31 11.69
CA GLY A 290 -7.26 -2.01 12.62
C GLY A 290 -6.89 -3.13 13.60
N VAL A 291 -7.44 -4.34 13.44
CA VAL A 291 -7.13 -5.50 14.30
C VAL A 291 -6.95 -6.75 13.43
N GLY A 292 -5.93 -7.55 13.74
CA GLY A 292 -5.68 -8.86 13.14
C GLY A 292 -5.59 -9.95 14.21
N VAL A 293 -6.05 -11.14 13.88
CA VAL A 293 -5.96 -12.31 14.76
C VAL A 293 -4.63 -13.01 14.48
N TYR A 294 -3.75 -13.06 15.46
CA TYR A 294 -2.51 -13.82 15.40
C TYR A 294 -2.70 -15.15 16.11
N THR A 295 -2.43 -16.25 15.41
CA THR A 295 -2.44 -17.58 16.00
C THR A 295 -1.02 -17.97 16.42
N GLY A 296 -0.87 -18.41 17.66
CA GLY A 296 0.43 -18.76 18.25
C GLY A 296 1.05 -20.03 17.65
N SER A 297 2.09 -20.52 18.31
CA SER A 297 2.74 -21.79 17.95
C SER A 297 1.73 -22.96 17.94
N PRO A 298 1.74 -23.86 16.93
CA PRO A 298 2.73 -23.96 15.84
C PRO A 298 2.33 -23.21 14.56
N THR A 299 1.14 -22.59 14.51
CA THR A 299 0.57 -22.02 13.28
C THR A 299 1.21 -20.71 12.84
N LEU A 300 1.59 -19.84 13.79
CA LEU A 300 2.32 -18.58 13.57
C LEU A 300 1.77 -17.77 12.39
N ALA A 301 0.46 -17.47 12.45
CA ALA A 301 -0.28 -16.87 11.34
C ALA A 301 -1.07 -15.63 11.78
N LEU A 302 -0.88 -14.52 11.07
CA LEU A 302 -1.69 -13.32 11.19
C LEU A 302 -2.83 -13.36 10.18
N THR A 303 -4.08 -13.26 10.62
CA THR A 303 -5.25 -13.18 9.76
C THR A 303 -6.04 -11.91 10.03
N PHE A 304 -6.36 -11.14 8.99
CA PHE A 304 -7.27 -10.00 9.07
C PHE A 304 -8.36 -10.10 7.99
N THR A 305 -9.52 -9.50 8.28
CA THR A 305 -10.70 -9.56 7.40
C THR A 305 -11.00 -8.17 6.85
N LEU A 306 -11.23 -8.07 5.54
CA LEU A 306 -11.57 -6.80 4.91
C LEU A 306 -13.01 -6.41 5.27
N ILE A 307 -13.21 -5.19 5.74
CA ILE A 307 -14.51 -4.57 5.98
C ILE A 307 -14.97 -3.71 4.79
N LYS A 308 -14.07 -3.43 3.84
CA LYS A 308 -14.31 -2.65 2.63
C LYS A 308 -13.68 -3.35 1.43
N GLU A 309 -14.32 -3.22 0.27
CA GLU A 309 -13.80 -3.74 -0.99
C GLU A 309 -12.54 -2.96 -1.41
N VAL A 310 -11.56 -3.68 -1.94
CA VAL A 310 -10.34 -3.11 -2.53
C VAL A 310 -10.36 -3.37 -4.03
N ALA A 311 -10.30 -2.31 -4.84
CA ALA A 311 -10.26 -2.44 -6.28
C ALA A 311 -8.95 -3.12 -6.76
N PRO A 312 -8.95 -3.77 -7.94
CA PRO A 312 -7.73 -4.34 -8.50
C PRO A 312 -6.60 -3.32 -8.58
N MET A 313 -5.37 -3.78 -8.33
CA MET A 313 -4.15 -2.96 -8.36
C MET A 313 -4.11 -1.81 -7.35
N VAL A 314 -5.01 -1.74 -6.37
CA VAL A 314 -4.88 -0.80 -5.24
C VAL A 314 -3.95 -1.40 -4.20
N GLU A 315 -3.03 -0.59 -3.68
CA GLU A 315 -2.10 -1.03 -2.63
C GLU A 315 -2.78 -1.06 -1.26
N LEU A 316 -2.58 -2.16 -0.55
CA LEU A 316 -2.96 -2.35 0.84
C LEU A 316 -1.69 -2.32 1.70
N SER A 317 -1.63 -1.41 2.65
CA SER A 317 -0.53 -1.32 3.62
C SER A 317 -0.98 -1.89 4.96
N VAL A 318 -0.17 -2.78 5.54
CA VAL A 318 -0.38 -3.34 6.87
C VAL A 318 0.90 -3.17 7.66
N ARG A 319 0.80 -2.60 8.86
CA ARG A 319 1.90 -2.56 9.82
C ARG A 319 1.47 -3.15 11.14
N LEU A 320 2.38 -3.88 11.78
CA LEU A 320 2.20 -4.43 13.11
C LEU A 320 3.54 -4.42 13.85
N MET A 321 3.47 -4.45 15.17
CA MET A 321 4.65 -4.55 16.03
C MET A 321 4.73 -5.96 16.59
N LEU A 322 5.89 -6.60 16.50
CA LEU A 322 6.20 -7.92 17.05
C LEU A 322 7.61 -7.89 17.65
N GLN A 323 7.88 -8.70 18.67
CA GLN A 323 9.21 -8.72 19.28
C GLN A 323 10.17 -9.62 18.50
N ASN A 324 11.41 -9.17 18.31
CA ASN A 324 12.46 -10.02 17.78
C ASN A 324 12.85 -11.12 18.77
N LYS A 325 13.14 -12.31 18.26
CA LYS A 325 13.79 -13.36 19.03
C LYS A 325 15.27 -13.01 19.28
N GLY A 326 15.83 -13.47 20.39
CA GLY A 326 17.27 -13.42 20.61
C GLY A 326 18.01 -14.63 20.06
N CYS A 327 19.14 -14.39 19.39
CA CYS A 327 20.06 -15.42 18.91
C CYS A 327 21.52 -14.96 19.09
N SER A 328 22.41 -15.90 19.44
CA SER A 328 23.84 -15.66 19.74
C SER A 328 24.70 -15.36 18.50
N GLY A 329 24.07 -14.90 17.42
CA GLY A 329 24.62 -14.63 16.09
C GLY A 329 23.51 -14.16 15.15
N ALA A 330 23.68 -14.25 13.84
CA ALA A 330 22.61 -13.91 12.90
C ALA A 330 21.47 -14.95 12.94
N CYS A 331 20.27 -14.54 13.34
CA CYS A 331 19.06 -15.34 13.19
C CYS A 331 18.80 -15.53 11.69
N ALA A 332 18.38 -16.74 11.31
CA ALA A 332 17.83 -16.96 9.99
C ALA A 332 16.54 -16.16 9.85
N GLY A 333 16.59 -15.06 9.09
CA GLY A 333 15.39 -14.31 8.74
C GLY A 333 14.36 -15.24 8.07
N THR A 334 13.09 -15.06 8.41
CA THR A 334 12.01 -15.82 7.81
C THR A 334 11.44 -15.07 6.62
N THR A 335 11.18 -15.77 5.53
CA THR A 335 10.40 -15.26 4.40
C THR A 335 8.94 -15.65 4.62
N PRO A 336 8.05 -14.73 5.02
CA PRO A 336 6.66 -15.06 5.26
C PRO A 336 5.96 -15.45 3.96
N THR A 337 4.84 -16.16 4.09
CA THR A 337 3.93 -16.42 2.98
C THR A 337 2.62 -15.69 3.20
N VAL A 338 1.99 -15.27 2.10
CA VAL A 338 0.67 -14.64 2.12
C VAL A 338 -0.31 -15.44 1.26
N GLU A 339 -1.50 -15.65 1.78
CA GLU A 339 -2.64 -16.29 1.11
C GLU A 339 -3.91 -15.49 1.40
N GLY A 340 -4.98 -15.79 0.68
CA GLY A 340 -6.25 -15.12 0.90
C GLY A 340 -7.45 -15.88 0.36
N THR A 341 -8.58 -15.68 1.01
CA THR A 341 -9.86 -16.31 0.64
C THR A 341 -10.98 -15.29 0.76
N GLY A 342 -12.00 -15.36 -0.10
CA GLY A 342 -13.14 -14.46 -0.04
C GLY A 342 -14.32 -14.98 -0.85
N ALA A 343 -15.53 -14.77 -0.34
CA ALA A 343 -16.74 -15.10 -1.08
C ALA A 343 -16.97 -14.09 -2.23
N PRO A 344 -17.56 -14.50 -3.36
CA PRO A 344 -17.99 -15.87 -3.67
C PRO A 344 -16.85 -16.79 -4.14
N ASN A 345 -15.82 -16.28 -4.84
CA ASN A 345 -14.85 -17.12 -5.56
C ASN A 345 -13.37 -16.66 -5.47
N LEU A 346 -13.01 -15.79 -4.52
CA LEU A 346 -11.62 -15.36 -4.38
C LEU A 346 -10.81 -16.43 -3.64
N VAL A 347 -9.82 -17.01 -4.33
CA VAL A 347 -8.80 -17.88 -3.73
C VAL A 347 -7.43 -17.44 -4.22
N LEU A 348 -6.63 -16.92 -3.30
CA LEU A 348 -5.24 -16.54 -3.50
C LEU A 348 -4.38 -17.64 -2.89
N ALA A 349 -3.72 -18.42 -3.75
CA ALA A 349 -2.83 -19.49 -3.32
C ALA A 349 -1.67 -18.94 -2.46
N PRO A 350 -1.06 -19.75 -1.58
CA PRO A 350 0.06 -19.30 -0.77
C PRO A 350 1.23 -18.84 -1.65
N MET A 351 1.72 -17.62 -1.40
CA MET A 351 2.82 -17.00 -2.13
C MET A 351 3.89 -16.54 -1.15
N SER A 352 5.17 -16.82 -1.44
CA SER A 352 6.28 -16.27 -0.66
C SER A 352 6.39 -14.76 -0.87
N MET A 353 6.48 -14.01 0.21
CA MET A 353 6.66 -12.56 0.15
C MET A 353 8.06 -12.19 -0.38
N VAL A 354 8.20 -10.96 -0.87
CA VAL A 354 9.48 -10.40 -1.30
C VAL A 354 10.11 -9.67 -0.11
N GLY A 355 11.17 -10.24 0.43
CA GLY A 355 11.84 -9.76 1.65
C GLY A 355 11.87 -10.83 2.74
N ALA A 356 12.61 -10.55 3.80
CA ALA A 356 12.69 -11.39 4.98
C ALA A 356 12.58 -10.53 6.23
N VAL A 357 12.02 -11.11 7.29
CA VAL A 357 11.83 -10.46 8.60
C VAL A 357 12.21 -11.41 9.73
N PHE A 358 12.32 -10.87 10.93
CA PHE A 358 12.89 -11.56 12.09
C PHE A 358 14.31 -12.05 11.82
N GLY A 359 15.06 -11.33 10.98
CA GLY A 359 16.48 -11.55 10.77
C GLY A 359 17.30 -10.98 11.92
N ALA A 360 16.88 -11.26 13.16
CA ALA A 360 17.49 -10.76 14.39
C ALA A 360 18.96 -11.17 14.52
N GLY A 361 19.64 -10.72 15.57
CA GLY A 361 21.06 -11.00 15.79
C GLY A 361 21.95 -9.77 15.84
N ALA A 362 21.39 -8.57 15.64
CA ALA A 362 22.08 -7.36 16.04
C ALA A 362 22.12 -7.30 17.58
N GLN A 363 23.30 -7.03 18.13
CA GLN A 363 23.44 -6.83 19.57
C GLN A 363 22.82 -5.48 19.95
N LEU A 364 22.25 -5.39 21.15
CA LEU A 364 21.88 -4.10 21.73
C LEU A 364 23.15 -3.25 21.87
N SER A 365 23.14 -2.03 21.34
CA SER A 365 24.31 -1.15 21.32
C SER A 365 23.92 0.33 21.26
N TRP A 366 24.92 1.21 21.42
CA TRP A 366 24.77 2.65 21.23
C TRP A 366 24.95 3.01 19.76
N VAL A 367 24.02 3.80 19.22
CA VAL A 367 24.15 4.50 17.93
C VAL A 367 24.89 5.81 18.13
N THR A 368 24.47 6.58 19.14
CA THR A 368 25.07 7.85 19.53
C THR A 368 25.34 7.80 21.03
N LYS A 369 26.51 8.28 21.44
CA LYS A 369 26.85 8.54 22.83
C LYS A 369 27.87 9.68 22.82
N THR A 370 27.54 10.81 23.42
CA THR A 370 28.46 11.94 23.53
C THR A 370 28.29 12.60 24.89
N VAL A 371 29.29 13.37 25.30
CA VAL A 371 29.22 14.23 26.48
C VAL A 371 29.67 15.63 26.08
N ALA A 372 28.96 16.64 26.57
CA ALA A 372 29.30 18.04 26.44
C ALA A 372 29.43 18.64 27.84
N GLN A 373 30.28 19.65 28.00
CA GLN A 373 30.39 20.38 29.26
C GLN A 373 30.43 21.88 29.01
N THR A 374 29.94 22.65 29.99
CA THR A 374 29.86 24.11 29.86
C THR A 374 31.20 24.82 30.06
N ASN A 375 32.07 24.32 30.94
CA ASN A 375 33.38 24.92 31.19
C ASN A 375 34.32 23.95 31.95
N THR A 376 35.62 24.18 31.87
CA THR A 376 36.67 23.43 32.60
C THR A 376 37.29 24.23 33.75
N VAL A 377 36.67 25.35 34.14
CA VAL A 377 37.25 26.26 35.14
C VAL A 377 37.26 25.59 36.50
N SER A 378 38.43 25.51 37.14
CA SER A 378 38.58 24.93 38.48
C SER A 378 37.65 25.60 39.49
N ASP A 379 37.07 24.81 40.37
CA ASP A 379 36.06 25.23 41.35
C ASP A 379 34.82 25.93 40.76
N ALA A 380 34.60 25.95 39.44
CA ALA A 380 33.39 26.52 38.84
C ALA A 380 32.28 25.47 38.75
N VAL A 381 31.03 25.95 38.78
CA VAL A 381 29.87 25.13 38.44
C VAL A 381 29.94 24.78 36.96
N ASN A 382 29.80 23.49 36.66
CA ASN A 382 29.84 22.93 35.33
C ASN A 382 28.61 22.06 35.10
N LYS A 383 27.92 22.29 33.98
CA LYS A 383 26.90 21.39 33.48
C LYS A 383 27.55 20.38 32.55
N VAL A 384 27.32 19.09 32.82
CA VAL A 384 27.79 17.97 32.01
C VAL A 384 26.56 17.32 31.38
N THR A 385 26.42 17.46 30.06
CA THR A 385 25.30 16.95 29.26
C THR A 385 25.72 15.69 28.54
N PHE A 386 25.02 14.60 28.76
CA PHE A 386 25.18 13.34 28.06
C PHE A 386 24.09 13.23 27.01
N SER A 387 24.46 12.86 25.78
CA SER A 387 23.53 12.58 24.70
C SER A 387 23.66 11.12 24.31
N VAL A 388 22.62 10.32 24.53
CA VAL A 388 22.64 8.87 24.29
C VAL A 388 21.50 8.43 23.38
N GLN A 389 21.81 7.57 22.42
CA GLN A 389 20.84 6.98 21.48
C GLN A 389 21.13 5.49 21.35
N PRO A 390 20.28 4.61 21.89
CA PRO A 390 20.40 3.17 21.70
C PRO A 390 19.94 2.76 20.29
N ASN A 391 20.35 1.58 19.82
CA ASN A 391 19.87 1.00 18.55
C ASN A 391 18.51 0.29 18.68
N ALA A 392 17.92 0.28 19.87
CA ALA A 392 16.58 -0.21 20.17
C ALA A 392 15.95 0.61 21.30
N ARG A 393 14.61 0.68 21.33
CA ARG A 393 13.88 1.36 22.41
C ARG A 393 14.19 0.76 23.76
N LEU A 394 14.44 1.62 24.73
CA LEU A 394 14.60 1.24 26.13
C LEU A 394 13.40 1.75 26.91
N TYR A 395 12.76 0.86 27.64
CA TYR A 395 11.55 1.12 28.42
C TYR A 395 11.86 1.26 29.91
N GLY A 396 10.83 1.63 30.68
CA GLY A 396 10.88 1.69 32.13
C GLY A 396 11.45 0.43 32.77
N GLY A 397 12.32 0.60 33.77
CA GLY A 397 13.09 -0.47 34.42
C GLY A 397 14.47 -0.70 33.81
N THR A 398 14.83 -0.04 32.71
CA THR A 398 16.21 -0.04 32.19
C THR A 398 17.15 0.70 33.14
N ARG A 399 18.32 0.11 33.42
CA ARG A 399 19.41 0.71 34.22
C ARG A 399 20.59 1.09 33.33
N ILE A 400 20.84 2.38 33.22
CA ILE A 400 22.00 3.00 32.56
C ILE A 400 22.99 3.40 33.66
N VAL A 401 24.28 3.16 33.44
CA VAL A 401 25.34 3.44 34.42
C VAL A 401 26.43 4.27 33.79
N VAL A 402 26.79 5.39 34.41
CA VAL A 402 27.91 6.25 34.02
C VAL A 402 29.04 6.11 35.05
N ARG A 403 30.23 5.68 34.64
CA ARG A 403 31.42 5.56 35.52
C ARG A 403 32.49 6.59 35.12
N GLY A 404 33.49 6.81 35.98
CA GLY A 404 34.60 7.73 35.72
C GLY A 404 34.34 9.18 36.16
N LEU A 405 33.25 9.45 36.89
CA LEU A 405 32.96 10.76 37.47
C LEU A 405 33.73 10.97 38.78
N THR A 406 35.02 10.64 38.80
CA THR A 406 35.89 10.78 39.97
C THR A 406 36.21 12.26 40.22
N GLU A 407 36.45 12.63 41.48
CA GLU A 407 36.86 13.98 41.90
C GLU A 407 35.85 15.12 41.67
N MET A 408 34.70 14.84 41.06
CA MET A 408 33.61 15.81 40.92
C MET A 408 32.91 16.05 42.26
N GLN A 409 32.63 17.32 42.56
CA GLN A 409 31.89 17.72 43.75
C GLN A 409 30.44 18.07 43.38
N THR A 410 29.50 17.79 44.27
CA THR A 410 28.10 18.23 44.13
C THR A 410 27.81 19.33 45.16
N ASP A 411 27.57 20.57 44.71
CA ASP A 411 27.25 21.64 45.67
C ASP A 411 25.77 21.75 46.01
N SER A 412 24.90 21.20 45.16
CA SER A 412 23.49 21.60 45.14
C SER A 412 22.61 20.52 45.73
N CYS A 413 21.95 20.82 46.85
CA CYS A 413 20.65 20.23 47.15
C CYS A 413 19.60 21.29 46.88
N LEU A 414 18.71 21.00 45.95
CA LEU A 414 17.47 21.74 45.80
C LEU A 414 16.47 21.10 46.77
N ILE A 415 15.98 21.89 47.73
CA ILE A 415 14.92 21.45 48.65
C ILE A 415 13.64 21.30 47.82
N CYS A 416 13.02 20.12 47.88
CA CYS A 416 11.67 19.90 47.37
C CYS A 416 10.71 20.83 48.14
N SER A 417 10.29 21.95 47.56
CA SER A 417 9.41 22.90 48.24
C SER A 417 7.95 22.52 48.05
N ASN A 418 7.26 22.24 49.15
CA ASN A 418 5.83 21.88 49.20
C ASN A 418 4.85 22.99 48.79
N ASN A 419 5.33 24.13 48.27
CA ASN A 419 4.48 25.25 47.86
C ASN A 419 4.42 25.35 46.33
N GLY A 420 3.60 24.48 45.72
CA GLY A 420 3.03 24.72 44.38
C GLY A 420 3.96 24.51 43.18
N GLY A 421 5.11 23.86 43.38
CA GLY A 421 6.07 23.51 42.33
C GLY A 421 6.46 22.04 42.38
N LEU A 422 5.50 21.12 42.33
CA LEU A 422 5.79 19.77 41.86
C LEU A 422 6.16 19.89 40.39
N VAL A 423 7.45 20.01 40.08
CA VAL A 423 7.89 19.80 38.71
C VAL A 423 7.81 18.29 38.50
N ALA A 424 6.84 17.84 37.70
CA ALA A 424 6.74 16.43 37.31
C ALA A 424 8.14 15.95 36.88
N GLY A 425 8.50 14.70 37.15
CA GLY A 425 9.81 14.16 36.74
C GLY A 425 11.01 14.46 37.65
N LEU A 426 10.88 15.35 38.65
CA LEU A 426 11.72 15.27 39.84
C LEU A 426 11.05 14.30 40.78
N GLY A 427 11.41 13.03 40.71
CA GLY A 427 11.18 12.12 41.83
C GLY A 427 11.96 12.66 43.03
N CYS A 428 11.34 13.50 43.86
CA CYS A 428 11.74 13.54 45.26
C CYS A 428 11.39 12.14 45.78
N SER A 429 12.37 11.24 45.83
CA SER A 429 12.22 10.09 46.72
C SER A 429 11.94 10.65 48.13
N GLU A 430 11.29 9.88 49.02
CA GLU A 430 11.09 10.30 50.43
C GLU A 430 12.42 10.71 51.12
N VAL A 431 13.55 10.35 50.51
CA VAL A 431 14.92 10.70 50.91
C VAL A 431 15.28 12.15 50.58
N CYS A 432 14.83 12.71 49.44
CA CYS A 432 15.12 14.10 49.07
C CYS A 432 14.36 15.12 49.92
N GLU A 433 13.21 14.75 50.48
CA GLU A 433 12.50 15.58 51.47
C GLU A 433 13.31 15.75 52.77
N ASN A 434 14.21 14.82 53.07
CA ASN A 434 15.06 14.80 54.26
C ASN A 434 16.55 14.98 53.91
N CYS A 435 16.88 15.88 52.97
CA CYS A 435 18.26 16.17 52.54
C CYS A 435 19.15 16.67 53.69
N GLN A 436 19.64 15.76 54.54
CA GLN A 436 20.58 16.04 55.61
C GLN A 436 21.99 16.04 55.05
N ILE A 437 22.72 17.13 55.31
CA ILE A 437 24.13 17.24 55.00
C ILE A 437 24.88 16.24 55.88
N VAL A 438 25.40 15.16 55.30
CA VAL A 438 26.19 14.16 56.05
C VAL A 438 27.66 14.54 55.95
N LYS A 439 28.30 14.87 57.07
CA LYS A 439 29.76 15.04 57.13
C LYS A 439 30.41 13.67 57.03
N VAL A 440 31.18 13.44 55.98
CA VAL A 440 31.85 12.16 55.66
C VAL A 440 33.35 12.21 55.86
N GLY A 441 33.91 13.40 56.03
CA GLY A 441 35.34 13.58 56.23
C GLY A 441 35.73 15.04 56.30
N VAL A 442 37.03 15.27 56.31
CA VAL A 442 37.64 16.59 56.20
C VAL A 442 38.69 16.47 55.10
N ASP A 443 38.65 17.38 54.14
CA ASP A 443 39.65 17.45 53.07
C ASP A 443 41.03 17.67 53.71
N PRO A 444 41.99 16.76 53.49
CA PRO A 444 43.28 16.82 54.16
C PRO A 444 44.12 18.04 53.74
N VAL A 445 43.86 18.61 52.57
CA VAL A 445 44.57 19.75 51.98
C VAL A 445 43.90 21.06 52.38
N THR A 446 42.58 21.16 52.23
CA THR A 446 41.86 22.41 52.45
C THR A 446 41.30 22.56 53.88
N GLN A 447 41.36 21.49 54.69
CA GLN A 447 40.82 21.41 56.06
C GLN A 447 39.32 21.72 56.14
N ARG A 448 38.59 21.63 55.02
CA ARG A 448 37.14 21.84 54.97
C ARG A 448 36.39 20.53 55.19
N ASP A 449 35.21 20.63 55.78
CA ASP A 449 34.31 19.50 55.93
C ASP A 449 33.86 18.99 54.56
N ILE A 450 34.13 17.71 54.28
CA ILE A 450 33.55 17.02 53.14
C ILE A 450 32.13 16.64 53.55
N THR A 451 31.14 17.23 52.88
CA THR A 451 29.74 16.97 53.12
C THR A 451 29.09 16.30 51.91
N LYS A 452 28.38 15.19 52.12
CA LYS A 452 27.63 14.49 51.06
C LYS A 452 26.13 14.78 51.16
N ARG A 453 25.46 14.78 50.00
CA ARG A 453 24.00 14.91 49.87
C ARG A 453 23.46 13.84 48.92
N PRO A 454 22.30 13.22 49.23
CA PRO A 454 21.81 12.04 48.50
C PRO A 454 21.13 12.35 47.15
N CYS A 455 20.86 13.61 46.80
CA CYS A 455 20.06 13.95 45.62
C CYS A 455 20.87 14.77 44.59
N LEU A 456 21.03 14.22 43.37
CA LEU A 456 21.59 14.92 42.22
C LEU A 456 20.47 15.25 41.21
N PRO A 457 20.17 16.53 40.94
CA PRO A 457 19.17 16.89 39.94
C PRO A 457 19.71 16.60 38.52
N VAL A 458 18.89 15.92 37.71
CA VAL A 458 19.15 15.66 36.28
C VAL A 458 18.20 16.51 35.45
N PHE A 459 18.74 17.24 34.48
CA PHE A 459 18.00 18.15 33.61
C PHE A 459 17.99 17.65 32.17
N ASN A 460 17.00 18.04 31.38
CA ASN A 460 17.02 17.84 29.93
C ASN A 460 17.84 18.93 29.23
N GLY A 461 17.99 18.84 27.90
CA GLY A 461 18.71 19.85 27.10
C GLY A 461 18.12 21.27 27.12
N THR A 462 16.99 21.50 27.82
CA THR A 462 16.35 22.82 28.00
C THR A 462 16.37 23.30 29.46
N ASP A 463 17.23 22.72 30.30
CA ASP A 463 17.34 23.03 31.74
C ASP A 463 16.06 22.78 32.55
N GLN A 464 15.10 22.03 31.99
CA GLN A 464 13.94 21.54 32.74
C GLN A 464 14.28 20.19 33.39
N PRO A 465 13.65 19.82 34.51
CA PRO A 465 13.87 18.51 35.08
C PRO A 465 13.57 17.36 34.12
N HIS A 466 14.41 16.36 34.14
CA HIS A 466 14.33 15.27 33.19
C HIS A 466 13.31 14.20 33.65
N HIS A 467 12.14 14.17 33.04
CA HIS A 467 11.00 13.30 33.40
C HIS A 467 11.22 11.79 33.21
N LEU A 468 12.39 11.35 32.73
CA LEU A 468 12.66 9.94 32.45
C LEU A 468 13.35 9.19 33.60
N VAL A 469 13.88 9.87 34.64
CA VAL A 469 14.89 9.27 35.55
C VAL A 469 14.43 9.20 37.00
N ARG A 470 14.30 7.97 37.54
CA ARG A 470 14.13 7.71 38.99
C ARG A 470 15.43 7.23 39.61
N TRP A 471 15.71 7.71 40.82
CA TRP A 471 16.76 7.19 41.68
C TRP A 471 16.13 6.24 42.71
N GLU A 472 16.62 5.01 42.80
CA GLU A 472 16.42 4.17 43.99
C GLU A 472 17.62 4.38 44.94
N ASP A 473 17.34 4.77 46.16
CA ASP A 473 18.32 5.07 47.22
C ASP A 473 18.67 3.80 48.04
N PRO A 474 19.86 3.63 48.67
CA PRO A 474 21.00 4.56 48.78
C PRO A 474 22.36 3.96 48.37
N SER A 475 23.07 4.60 47.46
CA SER A 475 24.54 4.62 47.53
C SER A 475 24.95 5.91 48.27
N PRO A 476 25.83 5.87 49.29
CA PRO A 476 26.18 7.04 50.11
C PRO A 476 26.75 8.24 49.35
N SER A 477 27.08 8.08 48.07
CA SER A 477 27.23 9.16 47.10
C SER A 477 27.48 8.52 45.73
N PRO A 478 26.79 8.92 44.65
CA PRO A 478 27.10 8.41 43.31
C PRO A 478 28.59 8.61 42.97
N PHE A 479 29.19 9.71 43.44
CA PHE A 479 30.56 10.07 43.07
C PHE A 479 31.68 9.48 43.95
N SER A 480 31.42 8.81 45.09
CA SER A 480 32.52 8.24 45.90
C SER A 480 33.20 7.04 45.25
N ALA A 481 32.52 6.38 44.33
CA ALA A 481 33.10 5.37 43.45
C ALA A 481 33.17 5.87 41.99
N GLY A 482 32.83 7.14 41.74
CA GLY A 482 32.72 7.72 40.40
C GLY A 482 31.61 7.09 39.54
N VAL A 483 30.50 6.62 40.13
CA VAL A 483 29.42 5.88 39.45
C VAL A 483 28.06 6.56 39.60
N LEU A 484 27.44 6.93 38.49
CA LEU A 484 26.10 7.51 38.38
C LEU A 484 25.12 6.46 37.80
N ASP A 485 24.11 6.09 38.58
CA ASP A 485 23.05 5.15 38.20
C ASP A 485 21.80 5.90 37.75
N ILE A 486 21.24 5.51 36.60
CA ILE A 486 20.08 6.14 35.96
C ILE A 486 19.07 5.05 35.62
N PHE A 487 17.83 5.17 36.11
CA PHE A 487 16.75 4.24 35.77
C PHE A 487 15.68 4.93 34.94
N ILE A 488 15.26 4.29 33.84
CA ILE A 488 14.09 4.77 33.08
C ILE A 488 12.84 4.51 33.91
N GLU A 489 12.01 5.54 34.12
CA GLU A 489 10.75 5.45 34.86
C GLU A 489 9.69 4.58 34.15
N ALA A 490 8.78 4.02 34.93
CA ALA A 490 7.64 3.27 34.39
C ALA A 490 6.79 4.19 33.50
N GLY A 491 6.47 3.73 32.29
CA GLY A 491 5.73 4.51 31.29
C GLY A 491 6.57 5.50 30.48
N GLN A 492 7.88 5.59 30.75
CA GLN A 492 8.82 6.39 29.98
C GLN A 492 9.63 5.52 29.00
N VAL A 493 10.16 6.15 27.95
CA VAL A 493 10.94 5.47 26.90
C VAL A 493 12.12 6.33 26.43
N VAL A 494 13.28 5.71 26.27
CA VAL A 494 14.40 6.27 25.51
C VAL A 494 14.32 5.69 24.11
N THR A 495 14.15 6.55 23.11
CA THR A 495 13.90 6.11 21.73
C THR A 495 15.19 5.83 20.98
N GLU A 496 15.09 4.95 20.00
CA GLU A 496 16.14 4.60 19.04
C GLU A 496 16.31 5.63 17.91
N ARG A 497 15.38 6.58 17.78
CA ARG A 497 15.28 7.48 16.62
C ARG A 497 16.06 8.77 16.79
N GLU A 498 16.05 9.30 18.00
CA GLU A 498 16.67 10.58 18.32
C GLU A 498 17.49 10.44 19.62
N PRO A 499 18.64 11.13 19.73
CA PRO A 499 19.40 11.17 20.96
C PRO A 499 18.58 11.73 22.12
N THR A 500 18.74 11.11 23.28
CA THR A 500 18.17 11.58 24.54
C THR A 500 19.26 12.26 25.36
N ASP A 501 19.01 13.52 25.69
CA ASP A 501 19.96 14.35 26.42
C ASP A 501 19.59 14.42 27.91
N PHE A 502 20.53 14.06 28.78
CA PHE A 502 20.42 14.26 30.21
C PHE A 502 21.64 15.00 30.75
N THR A 503 21.42 15.97 31.62
CA THR A 503 22.44 16.90 32.11
C THR A 503 22.55 16.81 33.62
N ILE A 504 23.76 16.68 34.13
CA ILE A 504 24.06 16.81 35.56
C ILE A 504 24.78 18.13 35.82
N VAL A 505 24.62 18.66 37.03
CA VAL A 505 25.32 19.86 37.46
C VAL A 505 26.28 19.49 38.58
N VAL A 506 27.57 19.73 38.33
CA VAL A 506 28.69 19.40 39.23
C VAL A 506 29.59 20.63 39.40
N ARG A 507 30.47 20.62 40.39
CA ARG A 507 31.59 21.56 40.47
C ARG A 507 32.86 20.85 40.01
N ASN A 508 33.62 21.54 39.16
CA ASN A 508 34.93 21.09 38.73
C ASN A 508 35.89 20.99 39.93
N PRO A 509 36.86 20.05 39.92
CA PRO A 509 37.80 19.90 41.01
C PRO A 509 38.66 21.16 41.23
N SER A 510 39.11 21.34 42.48
CA SER A 510 39.95 22.46 42.91
C SER A 510 41.42 22.33 42.49
N SER A 511 41.84 21.13 42.08
CA SER A 511 43.16 20.87 41.50
C SER A 511 43.06 20.73 39.98
N GLU A 512 43.89 21.48 39.25
CA GLU A 512 44.13 21.25 37.82
C GLU A 512 44.91 19.94 37.65
N THR A 513 44.20 18.81 37.58
CA THR A 513 44.76 17.62 36.95
C THR A 513 44.69 17.82 35.43
N PRO A 514 45.81 17.69 34.69
CA PRO A 514 45.76 17.73 33.24
C PRO A 514 44.80 16.63 32.76
N ALA A 515 43.83 16.99 31.91
CA ALA A 515 43.00 15.99 31.27
C ALA A 515 43.90 15.06 30.45
N SER A 516 44.07 13.81 30.89
CA SER A 516 44.72 12.80 30.07
C SER A 516 43.79 12.49 28.89
N GLU A 517 44.35 12.38 27.69
CA GLU A 517 43.60 11.82 26.58
C GLU A 517 43.27 10.37 26.91
N CYS A 518 42.00 10.02 26.78
CA CYS A 518 41.52 8.66 26.87
C CYS A 518 42.32 7.74 25.93
N THR A 519 43.20 6.91 26.50
CA THR A 519 43.92 5.88 25.75
C THR A 519 43.11 4.59 25.73
N THR A 520 43.01 3.95 24.57
CA THR A 520 42.20 2.75 24.33
C THR A 520 42.81 1.46 24.90
N GLU A 521 43.89 1.55 25.68
CA GLU A 521 44.57 0.41 26.29
C GLU A 521 44.07 0.18 27.73
N VAL A 522 42.78 -0.10 27.89
CA VAL A 522 42.29 -0.65 29.17
C VAL A 522 42.59 -2.16 29.18
N PRO A 523 43.41 -2.69 30.11
CA PRO A 523 43.58 -4.13 30.25
C PRO A 523 42.24 -4.74 30.66
N LEU A 524 41.82 -5.83 29.99
CA LEU A 524 40.66 -6.63 30.39
C LEU A 524 40.84 -7.13 31.83
N LEU A 525 40.30 -6.41 32.82
CA LEU A 525 40.30 -6.83 34.22
C LEU A 525 38.95 -7.47 34.58
N PRO A 526 38.96 -8.55 35.40
CA PRO A 526 37.76 -9.30 35.74
C PRO A 526 36.84 -8.50 36.69
N GLU A 527 35.56 -8.88 36.71
CA GLU A 527 34.37 -8.27 37.33
C GLU A 527 34.43 -7.90 38.84
N ALA A 528 35.60 -7.88 39.48
CA ALA A 528 35.75 -7.62 40.90
C ALA A 528 36.60 -6.36 41.17
N GLY A 529 35.92 -5.25 41.42
CA GLY A 529 36.49 -4.10 42.13
C GLY A 529 37.28 -3.12 41.26
N LEU A 530 36.64 -2.03 40.87
CA LEU A 530 37.32 -0.83 40.37
C LEU A 530 38.09 -0.19 41.54
N THR A 531 39.40 -0.43 41.63
CA THR A 531 40.29 0.28 42.56
C THR A 531 41.35 1.14 41.86
N GLU A 532 41.38 1.17 40.52
CA GLU A 532 42.24 2.08 39.75
C GLU A 532 41.37 3.07 38.97
N ALA A 533 41.77 4.34 38.99
CA ALA A 533 41.04 5.44 38.37
C ALA A 533 40.90 5.19 36.86
N VAL A 534 39.67 5.18 36.36
CA VAL A 534 39.42 5.13 34.93
C VAL A 534 39.57 6.55 34.39
N ASP A 535 40.53 6.76 33.48
CA ASP A 535 40.81 8.07 32.86
C ASP A 535 39.67 8.58 31.94
N CYS A 536 38.61 7.78 31.74
CA CYS A 536 37.50 8.04 30.82
C CYS A 536 36.14 7.87 31.48
N LEU A 537 35.17 8.65 30.99
CA LEU A 537 33.78 8.44 31.32
C LEU A 537 33.25 7.20 30.59
N LEU A 538 32.60 6.29 31.30
CA LEU A 538 32.04 5.06 30.73
C LEU A 538 30.53 5.04 30.87
N VAL A 539 29.76 4.90 29.79
CA VAL A 539 28.30 4.81 29.80
C VAL A 539 27.84 3.42 29.34
N SER A 540 27.38 2.59 30.27
CA SER A 540 26.93 1.21 30.04
C SER A 540 25.43 1.04 30.29
N ILE A 541 24.88 -0.07 29.79
CA ILE A 541 23.55 -0.54 30.19
C ILE A 541 23.73 -1.88 30.91
N GLU A 542 23.45 -1.91 32.21
CA GLU A 542 23.60 -3.12 33.04
C GLU A 542 22.35 -4.01 33.00
N SER A 543 21.20 -3.45 32.66
CA SER A 543 19.95 -4.20 32.46
C SER A 543 19.01 -3.41 31.57
N ALA A 544 18.73 -3.88 30.36
CA ALA A 544 17.77 -3.25 29.44
C ALA A 544 16.37 -3.88 29.52
N ALA A 545 15.37 -3.04 29.75
CA ALA A 545 13.97 -3.37 29.50
C ALA A 545 13.64 -2.99 28.04
N LEU A 546 13.50 -4.00 27.17
CA LEU A 546 13.17 -3.81 25.75
C LEU A 546 11.67 -3.90 25.48
N CYS A 547 10.90 -4.19 26.53
CA CYS A 547 9.45 -4.16 26.63
C CYS A 547 9.03 -3.75 28.06
N ASN A 548 7.79 -3.28 28.24
CA ASN A 548 7.22 -3.07 29.58
C ASN A 548 6.88 -4.41 30.24
N ASP A 549 7.75 -4.92 31.11
CA ASP A 549 7.62 -6.24 31.75
C ASP A 549 6.68 -6.25 33.00
N GLY A 550 5.82 -5.24 33.23
CA GLY A 550 5.14 -5.12 34.54
C GLY A 550 3.87 -4.28 34.67
N ALA A 551 3.11 -3.96 33.61
CA ALA A 551 1.86 -3.18 33.76
C ALA A 551 0.65 -3.91 33.20
N ASP A 552 -0.08 -4.62 34.06
CA ASP A 552 -1.33 -5.31 33.72
C ASP A 552 -2.52 -4.34 33.51
N THR A 553 -2.35 -3.01 33.64
CA THR A 553 -3.49 -2.08 33.75
C THR A 553 -3.32 -0.67 33.17
N VAL A 554 -2.46 -0.42 32.17
CA VAL A 554 -2.41 0.91 31.52
C VAL A 554 -3.07 0.88 30.16
N THR A 555 -4.27 1.47 30.06
CA THR A 555 -5.09 1.61 28.85
C THR A 555 -4.66 2.74 27.90
N SER A 556 -3.43 3.25 28.03
CA SER A 556 -2.93 4.33 27.17
C SER A 556 -1.46 4.12 26.74
N ASN A 557 -1.32 3.83 25.44
CA ASN A 557 -0.25 4.17 24.50
C ASN A 557 1.22 3.71 24.71
N GLU A 558 1.82 3.33 23.57
CA GLU A 558 3.24 3.16 23.25
C GLU A 558 3.89 1.77 23.45
N GLY A 559 3.61 0.87 22.51
CA GLY A 559 4.62 -0.05 21.96
C GLY A 559 4.65 -1.50 22.49
N CYS A 560 4.11 -1.78 23.67
CA CYS A 560 4.11 -3.14 24.25
C CYS A 560 2.76 -3.65 24.76
N ASN A 561 1.67 -2.90 24.59
CA ASN A 561 0.39 -3.24 25.22
C ASN A 561 -0.36 -4.36 24.49
N GLY A 562 -0.75 -5.39 25.24
CA GLY A 562 -1.74 -6.38 24.81
C GLY A 562 -1.34 -7.85 24.88
N GLY A 563 -0.30 -8.24 25.63
CA GLY A 563 0.03 -9.66 25.82
C GLY A 563 0.94 -10.28 24.74
N MET A 564 1.62 -9.46 23.94
CA MET A 564 2.62 -9.92 22.94
C MET A 564 3.91 -10.44 23.61
N TYR A 565 4.09 -10.11 24.87
CA TYR A 565 5.00 -10.79 25.79
C TYR A 565 4.18 -11.12 27.04
N LYS A 566 3.71 -12.36 27.17
CA LYS A 566 3.40 -12.85 28.52
C LYS A 566 4.76 -13.04 29.15
N GLY A 567 5.10 -12.14 30.09
CA GLY A 567 6.39 -12.13 30.78
C GLY A 567 6.83 -13.55 31.11
N ILE A 568 8.12 -13.79 30.93
CA ILE A 568 8.89 -14.92 31.47
C ILE A 568 8.24 -15.30 32.80
N ALA A 569 7.46 -16.40 32.84
CA ALA A 569 6.85 -16.84 34.08
C ALA A 569 7.96 -16.99 35.13
N GLU A 570 7.68 -16.67 36.41
CA GLU A 570 8.64 -16.93 37.49
C GLU A 570 9.19 -18.36 37.34
N GLY A 571 10.51 -18.48 37.12
CA GLY A 571 11.19 -19.77 36.91
C GLY A 571 11.59 -20.11 35.48
N VAL A 572 11.31 -19.29 34.47
CA VAL A 572 11.92 -19.45 33.13
C VAL A 572 13.36 -18.89 33.18
N PRO A 573 14.37 -19.63 32.67
CA PRO A 573 15.78 -19.24 32.76
C PRO A 573 16.02 -17.85 32.14
N ALA A 574 16.95 -17.11 32.74
CA ALA A 574 17.40 -15.81 32.23
C ALA A 574 17.63 -15.87 30.71
N PRO A 575 17.33 -14.79 29.96
CA PRO A 575 17.52 -14.78 28.52
C PRO A 575 18.94 -15.24 28.18
N ALA A 576 19.06 -16.16 27.22
CA ALA A 576 20.32 -16.79 26.84
C ALA A 576 21.40 -15.78 26.38
N ILE A 577 21.00 -14.54 26.09
CA ILE A 577 21.88 -13.43 25.72
C ILE A 577 21.63 -12.27 26.69
N PRO A 578 22.67 -11.78 27.37
CA PRO A 578 22.54 -10.68 28.30
C PRO A 578 22.05 -9.40 27.59
N ARG A 579 21.01 -8.77 28.14
CA ARG A 579 20.50 -7.47 27.67
C ARG A 579 21.33 -6.32 28.25
N ARG A 580 22.61 -6.28 27.88
CA ARG A 580 23.61 -5.32 28.40
C ARG A 580 24.40 -4.66 27.28
N ILE A 581 24.88 -3.45 27.53
CA ILE A 581 25.89 -2.76 26.72
C ILE A 581 27.11 -2.55 27.61
N THR A 582 28.25 -3.11 27.21
CA THR A 582 29.53 -3.04 27.94
C THR A 582 30.63 -2.39 27.08
N GLU A 583 31.80 -2.15 27.66
CA GLU A 583 33.01 -1.62 26.99
C GLU A 583 33.46 -2.41 25.77
N ALA A 584 33.10 -3.69 25.70
CA ALA A 584 33.42 -4.56 24.58
C ALA A 584 32.32 -4.61 23.50
N THR A 585 31.19 -3.92 23.68
CA THR A 585 29.99 -4.03 22.81
C THR A 585 30.05 -3.09 21.61
N PRO A 586 30.52 -3.48 20.41
CA PRO A 586 30.77 -2.53 19.31
C PRO A 586 29.55 -1.65 18.98
N ALA A 587 29.75 -0.37 18.62
CA ALA A 587 28.67 0.47 18.09
C ALA A 587 28.20 -0.08 16.75
N VAL A 588 26.91 -0.37 16.69
CA VAL A 588 26.25 -0.88 15.50
C VAL A 588 24.89 -0.25 15.37
N ASP A 589 24.45 -0.06 14.13
CA ASP A 589 23.08 0.36 13.87
C ASP A 589 22.06 -0.76 14.15
N TRP A 590 20.79 -0.45 13.90
CA TRP A 590 19.64 -1.33 14.05
C TRP A 590 19.63 -2.53 13.06
N TYR A 591 20.60 -2.61 12.15
CA TYR A 591 20.85 -3.73 11.22
C TYR A 591 22.19 -4.42 11.43
N ASN A 592 22.85 -4.18 12.57
CA ASN A 592 24.17 -4.71 12.91
C ASN A 592 25.30 -4.21 11.98
N GLN A 593 25.14 -3.08 11.30
CA GLN A 593 26.22 -2.46 10.54
C GLN A 593 27.15 -1.71 11.50
N PRO A 594 28.48 -1.92 11.42
CA PRO A 594 29.44 -1.20 12.25
C PRO A 594 29.34 0.32 12.05
N LEU A 595 29.33 1.05 13.16
CA LEU A 595 29.45 2.51 13.16
C LEU A 595 30.90 2.91 13.53
N PRO A 596 31.39 4.08 13.11
CA PRO A 596 32.69 4.58 13.52
C PRO A 596 32.71 4.79 15.04
N ASP A 597 33.41 3.92 15.75
CA ASP A 597 33.48 3.96 17.21
C ASP A 597 34.78 3.33 17.70
N THR A 598 35.53 4.08 18.52
CA THR A 598 36.79 3.61 19.11
C THR A 598 36.63 3.11 20.54
N CYS A 599 35.46 3.27 21.18
CA CYS A 599 35.12 2.58 22.43
C CYS A 599 33.62 2.66 22.73
N SER A 600 32.91 1.54 22.66
CA SER A 600 31.44 1.45 22.74
C SER A 600 30.77 2.04 23.96
N THR A 601 31.45 2.10 25.09
CA THR A 601 30.92 2.77 26.27
C THR A 601 31.84 3.87 26.76
N CYS A 602 33.02 4.12 26.17
CA CYS A 602 33.86 5.24 26.61
C CYS A 602 33.47 6.53 25.91
N LEU A 603 33.48 7.62 26.66
CA LEU A 603 33.36 8.99 26.18
C LEU A 603 34.72 9.67 26.43
N ARG A 604 35.41 10.03 25.35
CA ARG A 604 36.68 10.77 25.45
C ARG A 604 36.39 12.26 25.60
N HIS A 605 37.31 12.99 26.22
CA HIS A 605 37.30 14.46 26.22
C HIS A 605 37.32 15.05 24.80
N ALA A 606 37.86 14.32 23.81
CA ALA A 606 37.89 14.72 22.41
C ALA A 606 36.58 14.41 21.63
N ASP A 607 35.71 13.54 22.14
CA ASP A 607 34.38 13.27 21.58
C ASP A 607 33.33 14.29 22.08
N VAL A 608 33.80 15.30 22.82
CA VAL A 608 33.07 16.46 23.33
C VAL A 608 33.04 17.52 22.23
N TRP A 609 31.87 17.77 21.63
CA TRP A 609 31.72 18.98 20.82
C TRP A 609 31.64 20.20 21.73
N ALA A 610 32.66 21.07 21.59
CA ALA A 610 32.67 22.40 22.14
C ALA A 610 31.64 23.28 21.42
N LEU A 611 30.82 24.01 22.19
CA LEU A 611 30.27 25.27 21.72
C LEU A 611 31.45 26.26 21.66
N ASN A 612 31.69 26.79 20.46
CA ASN A 612 32.78 27.71 20.11
C ASN A 612 33.09 28.75 21.20
N PHE A 613 34.39 28.85 21.52
CA PHE A 613 34.98 30.06 22.08
C PHE A 613 34.75 31.24 21.13
N ALA A 614 34.31 32.37 21.68
CA ALA A 614 34.66 33.68 21.15
C ALA A 614 35.31 34.48 22.29
N PHE A 615 36.58 34.80 22.11
CA PHE A 615 37.34 35.78 22.91
C PHE A 615 36.98 37.21 22.46
N GLY A 616 37.01 38.16 23.41
CA GLY A 616 37.00 39.63 23.24
C GLY A 616 35.61 40.27 23.46
N ASP A 617 35.36 41.23 24.36
CA ASP A 617 36.17 42.10 25.23
C ASP A 617 35.67 42.08 26.69
#